data_AF-A0A6B2DJ10-F1
#
_entry.id   AF-A0A6B2DJ10-F1
#
_cell.length_a   1.000
_cell.length_b   1.000
_cell.length_c   1.000
_cell.angle_alpha   90.00
_cell.angle_beta   90.00
_cell.angle_gamma   90.00
#
_symmetry.space_group_name_H-M   'P 1'
#
loop_
_entity.id
_entity.type
_entity.pdbx_description
1 polymer ?
#
loop_
_entity_poly.entity_id
_entity_poly.type
_entity_poly.pdbx_seq_one_letter_code
_entity_poly.pdbx_strand_id
1 'polypeptide(L)'
;MPSGDRRDAVKAMVRAGQRELVAELERLDGEARFGRSGRARLLENGAVFERACVVVAEGGETVGLTVAIHPRNPYVPAFHARFRYCDYAGSWWFAGAVDLLPCYGFAEDAAHFHRTLKTCCDTLDPAFHAQAKRACDDLYRLPHHDEPRGIGGIAFDHLRPPGPDGWRRAAAFTAAGIAA
;
A
#
# COMPACT_ATOMS: atom_id res chain seq x y z
N MET A 1 4.96 23.69 -6.63
CA MET A 1 3.54 23.34 -6.84
C MET A 1 2.75 23.69 -5.59
N PRO A 2 1.67 24.49 -5.70
CA PRO A 2 0.77 24.81 -4.59
C PRO A 2 0.20 23.57 -3.88
N SER A 3 -0.20 23.75 -2.62
CA SER A 3 -0.78 22.71 -1.75
C SER A 3 -2.10 22.13 -2.33
N GLY A 4 -2.96 22.98 -2.89
CA GLY A 4 -4.21 22.55 -3.55
C GLY A 4 -3.95 21.57 -4.70
N ASP A 5 -3.10 21.98 -5.64
CA ASP A 5 -2.73 21.17 -6.81
C ASP A 5 -2.13 19.81 -6.42
N ARG A 6 -1.31 19.77 -5.36
CA ARG A 6 -0.73 18.51 -4.84
C ARG A 6 -1.80 17.57 -4.32
N ARG A 7 -2.73 18.08 -3.49
CA ARG A 7 -3.83 17.26 -2.97
C ARG A 7 -4.70 16.71 -4.09
N ASP A 8 -5.04 17.53 -5.08
CA ASP A 8 -5.91 17.09 -6.16
C ASP A 8 -5.22 16.07 -7.09
N ALA A 9 -3.92 16.23 -7.34
CA ALA A 9 -3.11 15.23 -8.02
C ALA A 9 -3.09 13.89 -7.25
N VAL A 10 -2.91 13.92 -5.92
CA VAL A 10 -2.93 12.70 -5.10
C VAL A 10 -4.32 12.06 -5.06
N LYS A 11 -5.41 12.85 -4.97
CA LYS A 11 -6.79 12.34 -5.08
C LYS A 11 -7.01 11.61 -6.40
N ALA A 12 -6.55 12.19 -7.51
CA ALA A 12 -6.64 11.54 -8.81
C ALA A 12 -5.88 10.20 -8.83
N MET A 13 -4.64 10.19 -8.31
CA MET A 13 -3.79 9.01 -8.20
C MET A 13 -4.45 7.89 -7.39
N VAL A 14 -4.89 8.14 -6.14
CA VAL A 14 -5.49 7.10 -5.29
C VAL A 14 -6.82 6.59 -5.83
N ARG A 15 -7.62 7.46 -6.47
CA ARG A 15 -8.87 7.06 -7.12
C ARG A 15 -8.62 6.20 -8.35
N ALA A 16 -7.56 6.47 -9.12
CA ALA A 16 -7.17 5.65 -10.26
C ALA A 16 -6.70 4.27 -9.78
N GLY A 17 -5.79 4.23 -8.82
CA GLY A 17 -5.33 2.98 -8.21
C GLY A 17 -6.47 2.16 -7.62
N GLN A 18 -7.44 2.77 -6.94
CA GLN A 18 -8.63 2.03 -6.47
C GLN A 18 -9.41 1.37 -7.61
N ARG A 19 -9.57 2.04 -8.76
CA ARG A 19 -10.29 1.46 -9.90
C ARG A 19 -9.53 0.29 -10.50
N GLU A 20 -8.22 0.44 -10.68
CA GLU A 20 -7.35 -0.58 -11.25
C GLU A 20 -7.27 -1.81 -10.34
N LEU A 21 -7.02 -1.62 -9.05
CA LEU A 21 -7.00 -2.71 -8.06
C LEU A 21 -8.33 -3.45 -7.98
N VAL A 22 -9.46 -2.72 -7.96
CA VAL A 22 -10.78 -3.36 -7.96
C VAL A 22 -10.99 -4.18 -9.22
N ALA A 23 -10.71 -3.61 -10.40
CA ALA A 23 -10.89 -4.32 -11.66
C ALA A 23 -10.04 -5.59 -11.72
N GLU A 24 -8.79 -5.52 -11.26
CA GLU A 24 -7.88 -6.67 -11.28
C GLU A 24 -8.29 -7.74 -10.27
N LEU A 25 -8.70 -7.35 -9.07
CA LEU A 25 -9.19 -8.30 -8.07
C LEU A 25 -10.51 -8.96 -8.51
N GLU A 26 -11.43 -8.24 -9.15
CA GLU A 26 -12.64 -8.85 -9.74
C GLU A 26 -12.30 -9.82 -10.87
N ARG A 27 -11.30 -9.48 -11.69
CA ARG A 27 -10.82 -10.34 -12.78
C ARG A 27 -10.21 -11.63 -12.22
N LEU A 28 -9.43 -11.54 -11.16
CA LEU A 28 -8.79 -12.68 -10.49
C LEU A 28 -9.82 -13.56 -9.77
N ASP A 29 -10.83 -12.97 -9.14
CA ASP A 29 -11.88 -13.73 -8.46
C ASP A 29 -12.86 -14.39 -9.45
N GLY A 30 -13.09 -13.76 -10.60
CA GLY A 30 -13.93 -14.26 -11.67
C GLY A 30 -15.37 -13.76 -11.57
N GLU A 31 -16.14 -14.22 -10.59
CA GLU A 31 -17.58 -13.94 -10.49
C GLU A 31 -17.94 -12.86 -9.46
N ALA A 32 -17.26 -12.81 -8.31
CA ALA A 32 -17.62 -11.83 -7.28
C ALA A 32 -17.21 -10.41 -7.68
N ARG A 33 -17.97 -9.44 -7.17
CA ARG A 33 -17.82 -8.01 -7.48
C ARG A 33 -17.74 -7.19 -6.21
N PHE A 34 -17.02 -6.09 -6.25
CA PHE A 34 -16.92 -5.17 -5.14
C PHE A 34 -18.21 -4.36 -4.99
N GLY A 35 -18.85 -4.49 -3.83
CA GLY A 35 -19.88 -3.57 -3.38
C GLY A 35 -19.32 -2.17 -3.11
N ARG A 36 -20.17 -1.15 -3.25
CA ARG A 36 -19.81 0.25 -3.03
C ARG A 36 -20.50 0.80 -1.78
N SER A 37 -19.70 1.31 -0.85
CA SER A 37 -20.20 2.13 0.27
C SER A 37 -19.34 3.39 0.36
N GLY A 38 -19.86 4.51 -0.16
CA GLY A 38 -19.08 5.73 -0.35
C GLY A 38 -17.79 5.50 -1.15
N ARG A 39 -16.65 5.75 -0.49
CA ARG A 39 -15.30 5.55 -1.05
C ARG A 39 -14.67 4.20 -0.70
N ALA A 40 -15.38 3.35 0.03
CA ALA A 40 -14.98 1.96 0.25
C ALA A 40 -15.47 1.06 -0.89
N ARG A 41 -14.65 0.09 -1.24
CA ARG A 41 -14.98 -1.05 -2.11
C ARG A 41 -14.76 -2.29 -1.28
N LEU A 42 -15.77 -3.13 -1.16
CA LEU A 42 -15.71 -4.37 -0.39
C LEU A 42 -16.22 -5.53 -1.24
N LEU A 43 -15.40 -6.56 -1.39
CA LEU A 43 -15.78 -7.85 -1.94
C LEU A 43 -15.84 -8.84 -0.77
N GLU A 44 -16.94 -9.59 -0.70
CA GLU A 44 -17.13 -10.66 0.29
C GLU A 44 -17.59 -11.92 -0.42
N ASN A 45 -17.20 -13.06 0.14
CA ASN A 45 -17.61 -14.38 -0.31
C ASN A 45 -17.28 -14.69 -1.79
N GLY A 46 -16.14 -14.20 -2.31
CA GLY A 46 -15.66 -14.50 -3.66
C GLY A 46 -15.23 -15.95 -3.87
N ALA A 47 -14.78 -16.36 -5.05
CA ALA A 47 -14.23 -17.70 -5.27
C ALA A 47 -12.76 -17.80 -4.81
N VAL A 48 -12.01 -16.70 -4.97
CA VAL A 48 -10.58 -16.62 -4.64
C VAL A 48 -10.37 -15.84 -3.34
N PHE A 49 -11.08 -14.72 -3.17
CA PHE A 49 -10.98 -13.88 -1.99
C PHE A 49 -12.17 -14.11 -1.06
N GLU A 50 -11.90 -14.53 0.19
CA GLU A 50 -12.97 -14.58 1.18
C GLU A 50 -13.48 -13.17 1.48
N ARG A 51 -12.55 -12.22 1.58
CA ARG A 51 -12.78 -10.80 1.77
C ARG A 51 -11.67 -9.99 1.13
N ALA A 52 -12.02 -8.92 0.45
CA ALA A 52 -11.06 -7.93 -0.01
C ALA A 52 -11.66 -6.53 0.10
N CYS A 53 -10.87 -5.55 0.53
CA CYS A 53 -11.29 -4.17 0.56
C CYS A 53 -10.25 -3.24 -0.04
N VAL A 54 -10.75 -2.22 -0.74
CA VAL A 54 -9.95 -1.11 -1.27
C VAL A 54 -10.65 0.18 -0.91
N VAL A 55 -10.05 0.97 -0.03
CA VAL A 55 -10.66 2.17 0.57
C VAL A 55 -9.86 3.40 0.22
N VAL A 56 -10.54 4.42 -0.29
CA VAL A 56 -9.96 5.76 -0.47
C VAL A 56 -10.46 6.68 0.63
N ALA A 57 -9.55 7.36 1.31
CA ALA A 57 -9.85 8.37 2.31
C ALA A 57 -9.41 9.75 1.80
N GLU A 58 -10.30 10.75 1.90
CA GLU A 58 -10.03 12.12 1.48
C GLU A 58 -10.52 13.07 2.59
N GLY A 59 -9.61 13.48 3.47
CA GLY A 59 -9.82 14.54 4.44
C GLY A 59 -9.21 15.87 3.96
N GLY A 60 -9.56 16.99 4.59
CA GLY A 60 -9.10 18.32 4.17
C GLY A 60 -7.58 18.44 4.00
N GLU A 61 -6.81 17.72 4.82
CA GLU A 61 -5.35 17.79 4.88
C GLU A 61 -4.67 16.45 4.56
N THR A 62 -5.45 15.37 4.36
CA THR A 62 -4.92 14.03 4.14
C THR A 62 -5.66 13.29 3.03
N VAL A 63 -4.92 12.55 2.21
CA VAL A 63 -5.48 11.70 1.16
C VAL A 63 -4.80 10.35 1.23
N GLY A 64 -5.53 9.25 1.13
CA GLY A 64 -4.92 7.93 1.22
C GLY A 64 -5.72 6.81 0.56
N LEU A 65 -5.02 5.69 0.39
CA LEU A 65 -5.54 4.43 -0.11
C LEU A 65 -5.15 3.33 0.88
N THR A 66 -6.08 2.46 1.22
CA THR A 66 -5.82 1.26 2.05
C THR A 66 -6.39 0.05 1.34
N VAL A 67 -5.63 -1.04 1.34
CA VAL A 67 -5.97 -2.34 0.77
C VAL A 67 -5.79 -3.39 1.85
N ALA A 68 -6.76 -4.28 1.98
CA ALA A 68 -6.61 -5.51 2.74
C ALA A 68 -7.26 -6.65 1.95
N ILE A 69 -6.51 -7.74 1.77
CA ILE A 69 -6.93 -8.90 0.99
C ILE A 69 -6.76 -10.14 1.85
N HIS A 70 -7.84 -10.92 1.94
CA HIS A 70 -7.88 -12.23 2.57
C HIS A 70 -8.28 -13.26 1.51
N PRO A 71 -7.32 -14.05 1.00
CA PRO A 71 -7.60 -15.17 0.12
C PRO A 71 -8.30 -16.31 0.86
N ARG A 72 -9.12 -17.10 0.15
CA ARG A 72 -9.72 -18.33 0.71
C ARG A 72 -8.73 -19.46 0.89
N ASN A 73 -7.79 -19.58 -0.05
CA ASN A 73 -6.82 -20.67 -0.03
C ASN A 73 -5.72 -20.31 0.98
N PRO A 74 -5.48 -21.12 2.03
CA PRO A 74 -4.49 -20.81 3.07
C PRO A 74 -3.04 -20.82 2.56
N TYR A 75 -2.79 -21.35 1.36
CA TYR A 75 -1.49 -21.27 0.69
C TYR A 75 -1.27 -19.94 -0.03
N VAL A 76 -2.29 -19.09 -0.15
CA VAL A 76 -2.16 -17.73 -0.69
C VAL A 76 -2.15 -16.77 0.51
N PRO A 77 -1.09 -15.96 0.68
CA PRO A 77 -0.95 -15.08 1.84
C PRO A 77 -1.98 -13.95 1.86
N ALA A 78 -2.37 -13.53 3.07
CA ALA A 78 -3.07 -12.27 3.24
C ALA A 78 -2.12 -11.10 2.94
N PHE A 79 -2.68 -10.01 2.43
CA PHE A 79 -1.92 -8.84 1.99
C PHE A 79 -2.53 -7.57 2.53
N HIS A 80 -1.67 -6.64 2.97
CA HIS A 80 -2.07 -5.33 3.43
C HIS A 80 -1.18 -4.25 2.82
N ALA A 81 -1.81 -3.17 2.37
CA ALA A 81 -1.12 -1.97 1.91
C ALA A 81 -1.86 -0.70 2.36
N ARG A 82 -1.10 0.32 2.73
CA ARG A 82 -1.60 1.66 3.03
C ARG A 82 -0.66 2.68 2.45
N PHE A 83 -1.22 3.67 1.76
CA PHE A 83 -0.52 4.86 1.29
C PHE A 83 -1.29 6.10 1.71
N ARG A 84 -0.56 7.13 2.15
CA ARG A 84 -1.14 8.38 2.64
C ARG A 84 -0.25 9.55 2.25
N TYR A 85 -0.88 10.62 1.84
CA TYR A 85 -0.31 11.94 1.66
C TYR A 85 -0.87 12.87 2.73
N CYS A 86 0.01 13.65 3.34
CA CYS A 86 -0.34 14.71 4.27
C CYS A 86 0.12 16.05 3.71
N ASP A 87 -0.74 17.05 3.81
CA ASP A 87 -0.45 18.44 3.46
C ASP A 87 -1.02 19.33 4.57
N TYR A 88 -0.16 19.67 5.53
CA TYR A 88 -0.52 20.26 6.80
C TYR A 88 0.44 21.39 7.18
N ALA A 89 -0.11 22.53 7.62
CA ALA A 89 0.65 23.67 8.17
C ALA A 89 1.87 24.09 7.32
N GLY A 90 1.72 24.13 5.99
CA GLY A 90 2.79 24.51 5.06
C GLY A 90 3.86 23.44 4.81
N SER A 91 3.68 22.24 5.36
CA SER A 91 4.52 21.06 5.13
C SER A 91 3.75 19.96 4.39
N TRP A 92 4.49 19.05 3.78
CA TRP A 92 3.92 17.89 3.10
C TRP A 92 4.84 16.67 3.25
N TRP A 93 4.24 15.49 3.23
CA TRP A 93 4.97 14.23 3.18
C TRP A 93 4.08 13.08 2.72
N PHE A 94 4.71 12.01 2.26
CA PHE A 94 4.06 10.72 2.03
C PHE A 94 4.38 9.76 3.18
N ALA A 95 3.47 8.83 3.41
CA ALA A 95 3.62 7.75 4.36
C ALA A 95 2.99 6.49 3.77
N GLY A 96 3.49 5.33 4.13
CA GLY A 96 2.91 4.08 3.67
C GLY A 96 3.48 2.86 4.37
N ALA A 97 2.77 1.75 4.21
CA ALA A 97 3.20 0.44 4.67
C ALA A 97 2.62 -0.62 3.73
N VAL A 98 3.42 -1.62 3.40
CA VAL A 98 3.03 -2.78 2.58
C VAL A 98 3.62 -4.00 3.24
N ASP A 99 2.81 -5.03 3.47
CA ASP A 99 3.25 -6.25 4.14
C ASP A 99 2.43 -7.48 3.77
N LEU A 100 3.07 -8.65 3.93
CA LEU A 100 2.55 -9.95 3.53
C LEU A 100 2.45 -10.89 4.74
N LEU A 101 1.31 -11.56 4.88
CA LEU A 101 0.96 -12.39 6.02
C LEU A 101 0.61 -13.82 5.56
N PRO A 102 1.61 -14.68 5.31
CA PRO A 102 1.38 -16.08 4.95
C PRO A 102 0.92 -16.90 6.16
N CYS A 103 -0.11 -17.74 5.97
CA CYS A 103 -0.41 -18.82 6.90
C CYS A 103 0.60 -19.97 6.75
N TYR A 104 0.96 -20.30 5.50
CA TYR A 104 2.04 -21.21 5.14
C TYR A 104 3.09 -20.45 4.33
N GLY A 105 4.33 -20.41 4.80
CA GLY A 105 5.41 -19.66 4.17
C GLY A 105 6.09 -20.42 3.04
N PHE A 106 6.21 -19.78 1.88
CA PHE A 106 7.03 -20.22 0.75
C PHE A 106 8.19 -19.25 0.53
N ALA A 107 9.41 -19.78 0.42
CA ALA A 107 10.61 -18.95 0.31
C ALA A 107 10.62 -18.15 -0.99
N GLU A 108 10.11 -18.75 -2.07
CA GLU A 108 10.01 -18.16 -3.40
C GLU A 108 9.09 -16.94 -3.40
N ASP A 109 7.94 -17.04 -2.72
CA ASP A 109 6.96 -15.95 -2.60
C ASP A 109 7.51 -14.80 -1.77
N ALA A 110 8.15 -15.12 -0.63
CA ALA A 110 8.81 -14.13 0.21
C ALA A 110 9.91 -13.40 -0.58
N ALA A 111 10.72 -14.14 -1.32
CA ALA A 111 11.80 -13.57 -2.11
C ALA A 111 11.27 -12.74 -3.29
N HIS A 112 10.19 -13.18 -3.95
CA HIS A 112 9.51 -12.38 -4.97
C HIS A 112 9.03 -11.07 -4.37
N PHE A 113 8.23 -11.13 -3.33
CA PHE A 113 7.61 -9.97 -2.69
C PHE A 113 8.65 -8.91 -2.31
N HIS A 114 9.70 -9.32 -1.59
CA HIS A 114 10.77 -8.40 -1.18
C HIS A 114 11.61 -7.88 -2.37
N ARG A 115 11.82 -8.67 -3.44
CA ARG A 115 12.50 -8.16 -4.65
C ARG A 115 11.68 -7.11 -5.38
N THR A 116 10.35 -7.28 -5.47
CA THR A 116 9.46 -6.30 -6.09
C THR A 116 9.46 -4.99 -5.31
N LEU A 117 9.34 -5.06 -3.97
CA LEU A 117 9.44 -3.88 -3.11
C LEU A 117 10.78 -3.18 -3.23
N LYS A 118 11.89 -3.94 -3.21
CA LYS A 118 13.23 -3.38 -3.39
C LYS A 118 13.36 -2.65 -4.73
N THR A 119 12.89 -3.25 -5.82
CA THR A 119 12.94 -2.65 -7.16
C THR A 119 12.21 -1.31 -7.19
N CYS A 120 11.05 -1.22 -6.53
CA CYS A 120 10.32 0.04 -6.38
C CYS A 120 11.10 1.05 -5.53
N CYS A 121 11.63 0.64 -4.38
CA CYS A 121 12.43 1.51 -3.50
C CYS A 121 13.71 2.04 -4.17
N ASP A 122 14.38 1.24 -5.00
CA ASP A 122 15.62 1.61 -5.68
C ASP A 122 15.41 2.80 -6.64
N THR A 123 14.18 3.05 -7.11
CA THR A 123 13.83 4.23 -7.93
C THR A 123 13.92 5.54 -7.14
N LEU A 124 13.80 5.46 -5.82
CA LEU A 124 13.87 6.61 -4.92
C LEU A 124 15.30 6.81 -4.43
N ASP A 125 15.87 5.78 -3.82
CA ASP A 125 17.23 5.69 -3.29
C ASP A 125 17.56 4.20 -3.04
N PRO A 126 18.69 3.66 -3.55
CA PRO A 126 19.11 2.28 -3.32
C PRO A 126 19.21 1.87 -1.84
N ALA A 127 19.43 2.82 -0.91
CA ALA A 127 19.49 2.56 0.52
C ALA A 127 18.11 2.52 1.20
N PHE A 128 17.06 3.01 0.52
CA PHE A 128 15.74 3.20 1.12
C PHE A 128 15.08 1.88 1.53
N HIS A 129 15.21 0.83 0.72
CA HIS A 129 14.58 -0.47 1.00
C HIS A 129 15.01 -1.02 2.37
N ALA A 130 16.31 -0.97 2.69
CA ALA A 130 16.83 -1.51 3.95
C ALA A 130 16.23 -0.79 5.17
N GLN A 131 16.12 0.55 5.08
CA GLN A 131 15.52 1.37 6.14
C GLN A 131 14.02 1.10 6.27
N ALA A 132 13.30 1.08 5.14
CA ALA A 132 11.87 0.88 5.12
C ALA A 132 11.47 -0.53 5.56
N LYS A 133 12.28 -1.55 5.24
CA LYS A 133 12.08 -2.92 5.71
C LYS A 133 12.20 -3.00 7.23
N ARG A 134 13.26 -2.43 7.79
CA ARG A 134 13.45 -2.38 9.25
C ARG A 134 12.27 -1.70 9.94
N ALA A 135 11.83 -0.57 9.41
CA ALA A 135 10.67 0.14 9.93
C ALA A 135 9.38 -0.72 9.88
N CYS A 136 9.22 -1.55 8.86
CA CYS A 136 8.07 -2.46 8.75
C CYS A 136 8.10 -3.57 9.82
N ASP A 137 9.27 -4.19 10.03
CA ASP A 137 9.44 -5.22 11.05
C ASP A 137 9.15 -4.68 12.45
N ASP A 138 9.66 -3.47 12.74
CA ASP A 138 9.48 -2.79 14.02
C ASP A 138 8.00 -2.39 14.22
N LEU A 139 7.33 -1.89 13.17
CA LEU A 139 5.93 -1.46 13.19
C LEU A 139 4.95 -2.62 13.41
N TYR A 140 5.23 -3.78 12.83
CA TYR A 140 4.31 -4.94 12.81
C TYR A 140 4.77 -6.10 13.70
N ARG A 141 5.55 -5.80 14.74
CA ARG A 141 5.83 -6.74 15.83
C ARG A 141 4.67 -6.79 16.82
N LEU A 142 4.28 -7.98 17.24
CA LEU A 142 3.27 -8.25 18.27
C LEU A 142 3.98 -8.41 19.63
N PRO A 143 4.01 -7.40 20.51
CA PRO A 143 4.90 -7.42 21.68
C PRO A 143 4.54 -8.51 22.70
N HIS A 144 3.29 -8.92 22.74
CA HIS A 144 2.78 -9.94 23.67
C HIS A 144 3.06 -11.39 23.20
N HIS A 145 3.42 -11.58 21.93
CA HIS A 145 3.85 -12.86 21.36
C HIS A 145 5.34 -12.89 21.02
N ASP A 146 6.03 -11.74 21.10
CA ASP A 146 7.42 -11.55 20.67
C ASP A 146 7.69 -12.01 19.23
N GLU A 147 6.70 -11.86 18.34
CA GLU A 147 6.76 -12.31 16.95
C GLU A 147 6.28 -11.21 15.98
N PRO A 148 6.73 -11.22 14.71
CA PRO A 148 6.12 -10.37 13.69
C PRO A 148 4.75 -10.92 13.28
N ARG A 149 3.82 -10.05 12.86
CA ARG A 149 2.50 -10.50 12.36
C ARG A 149 2.54 -11.29 11.04
N GLY A 150 3.68 -11.27 10.34
CA GLY A 150 3.88 -11.81 9.01
C GLY A 150 5.35 -11.71 8.59
N ILE A 151 5.65 -11.76 7.29
CA ILE A 151 7.03 -11.70 6.77
C ILE A 151 7.53 -10.27 6.52
N GLY A 152 6.79 -9.28 7.03
CA GLY A 152 7.07 -7.85 6.87
C GLY A 152 6.86 -7.37 5.43
N GLY A 153 7.66 -6.38 5.04
CA GLY A 153 7.59 -5.70 3.75
C GLY A 153 8.32 -4.36 3.87
N ILE A 154 7.67 -3.25 3.55
CA ILE A 154 8.23 -1.91 3.75
C ILE A 154 7.26 -1.01 4.52
N ALA A 155 7.78 -0.13 5.36
CA ALA A 155 7.04 0.95 6.00
C ALA A 155 7.86 2.24 5.97
N PHE A 156 7.18 3.36 5.80
CA PHE A 156 7.79 4.68 5.79
C PHE A 156 6.80 5.73 6.27
N ASP A 157 7.29 6.72 6.99
CA ASP A 157 6.55 7.94 7.33
C ASP A 157 7.45 9.14 7.04
N HIS A 158 6.86 10.33 6.94
CA HIS A 158 7.57 11.56 6.65
C HIS A 158 8.44 11.53 5.38
N LEU A 159 8.08 10.72 4.38
CA LEU A 159 8.79 10.65 3.10
C LEU A 159 8.67 11.99 2.37
N ARG A 160 9.77 12.73 2.36
CA ARG A 160 9.91 14.03 1.72
C ARG A 160 11.33 14.16 1.16
N PRO A 161 11.59 13.64 -0.04
CA PRO A 161 12.91 13.77 -0.67
C PRO A 161 13.28 15.26 -0.84
N PRO A 162 14.56 15.60 -0.69
CA PRO A 162 15.01 16.98 -0.82
C PRO A 162 14.96 17.45 -2.28
N GLY A 163 15.09 18.77 -2.46
CA GLY A 163 15.18 19.40 -3.77
C GLY A 163 13.82 19.77 -4.39
N PRO A 164 13.85 20.52 -5.51
CA PRO A 164 12.65 21.05 -6.16
C PRO A 164 11.70 19.97 -6.69
N ASP A 165 12.23 18.81 -7.07
CA ASP A 165 11.46 17.66 -7.60
C ASP A 165 11.08 16.64 -6.52
N GLY A 166 11.39 16.91 -5.25
CA GLY A 166 11.18 15.94 -4.17
C GLY A 166 9.74 15.42 -4.06
N TRP A 167 8.77 16.31 -4.28
CA TRP A 167 7.35 15.93 -4.30
C TRP A 167 7.03 14.99 -5.47
N ARG A 168 7.53 15.28 -6.68
CA ARG A 168 7.27 14.46 -7.87
C ARG A 168 7.87 13.07 -7.70
N ARG A 169 9.09 12.97 -7.16
CA ARG A 169 9.75 11.69 -6.86
C ARG A 169 8.96 10.86 -5.84
N ALA A 170 8.51 11.47 -4.74
CA ALA A 170 7.72 10.78 -3.72
C ALA A 170 6.34 10.35 -4.25
N ALA A 171 5.69 11.20 -5.05
CA ALA A 171 4.42 10.88 -5.70
C ALA A 171 4.58 9.73 -6.71
N ALA A 172 5.63 9.74 -7.53
CA ALA A 172 5.92 8.67 -8.48
C ALA A 172 6.20 7.33 -7.79
N PHE A 173 7.01 7.35 -6.72
CA PHE A 173 7.27 6.16 -5.89
C PHE A 173 5.97 5.60 -5.29
N THR A 174 5.11 6.48 -4.76
CA THR A 174 3.82 6.08 -4.18
C THR A 174 2.86 5.55 -5.25
N ALA A 175 2.82 6.18 -6.44
CA ALA A 175 2.02 5.70 -7.57
C ALA A 175 2.46 4.32 -8.03
N ALA A 176 3.79 4.10 -8.16
CA ALA A 176 4.35 2.81 -8.51
C ALA A 176 4.00 1.74 -7.47
N GLY A 177 4.07 2.07 -6.17
CA GLY A 177 3.67 1.15 -5.10
C GLY A 177 2.16 0.83 -5.07
N ILE A 178 1.30 1.68 -5.63
CA ILE A 178 -0.14 1.41 -5.76
C ILE A 178 -0.44 0.52 -6.97
N ALA A 179 0.41 0.59 -8.02
CA ALA A 179 0.20 -0.10 -9.30
C ALA A 179 1.02 -1.39 -9.48
N ALA A 180 1.96 -1.67 -8.58
CA ALA A 180 2.83 -2.85 -8.58
C ALA A 180 2.16 -4.03 -7.85
#